data_AF-A0AAU6XYF1-F1
#
_entry.id   AF-A0AAU6XYF1-F1
#
_cell.length_a   1.000
_cell.length_b   1.000
_cell.length_c   1.000
_cell.angle_alpha   90.00
_cell.angle_beta   90.00
_cell.angle_gamma   90.00
#
_symmetry.space_group_name_H-M   'P 1'
#
loop_
_entity.id
_entity.type
_entity.pdbx_description
1 polymer ?
#
loop_
_entity_poly.entity_id
_entity_poly.type
_entity_poly.pdbx_seq_one_letter_code
_entity_poly.pdbx_strand_id
1 'polypeptide(L)'
;MFTINNIIIGFAAIGMVGIIAITVYLSRQHKKVNHIMKLNKNVAPLLLQQSAHHKFNAIRSKLPHAAEEHHQKIKTNLDTLVTQYRNQTICIKTYNQGLDQLMKQLNAK
;
A
#
# COMPACT_ATOMS: atom_id res chain seq x y z
N MET A 1 44.35 -20.74 39.22
CA MET A 1 43.14 -20.41 39.97
C MET A 1 42.39 -19.35 39.18
N PHE A 2 41.44 -19.75 38.31
CA PHE A 2 40.65 -18.78 37.55
C PHE A 2 39.65 -18.14 38.50
N THR A 3 39.85 -16.87 38.83
CA THR A 3 38.95 -16.10 39.68
C THR A 3 37.59 -15.95 38.98
N ILE A 4 36.52 -16.11 39.75
CA ILE A 4 35.11 -16.04 39.31
C ILE A 4 34.83 -14.78 38.44
N ASN A 5 35.54 -13.68 38.71
CA ASN A 5 35.50 -12.47 37.89
C ASN A 5 35.85 -12.69 36.41
N ASN A 6 36.82 -13.54 36.08
CA ASN A 6 37.20 -13.79 34.69
C ASN A 6 36.10 -14.56 33.92
N ILE A 7 35.33 -15.39 34.62
CA ILE A 7 34.21 -16.13 34.01
C ILE A 7 33.05 -15.16 33.73
N ILE A 8 32.72 -14.27 34.68
CA ILE A 8 31.65 -13.28 34.53
C ILE A 8 31.96 -12.29 33.38
N ILE A 9 33.20 -11.81 33.29
CA ILE A 9 33.65 -10.92 32.21
C ILE A 9 33.55 -11.63 30.84
N GLY A 10 33.87 -12.92 30.78
CA GLY A 10 33.74 -13.73 29.56
C GLY A 10 32.30 -13.84 29.05
N PHE A 11 31.34 -14.11 29.95
CA PHE A 11 29.92 -14.17 29.57
C PHE A 11 29.37 -12.80 29.15
N ALA A 12 29.76 -11.72 29.83
CA ALA A 12 29.35 -10.36 29.48
C ALA A 12 29.87 -9.95 28.09
N ALA A 13 31.12 -10.30 27.76
CA ALA A 13 31.71 -10.01 26.46
C ALA A 13 30.99 -10.76 25.32
N ILE A 14 30.67 -12.05 25.51
CA ILE A 14 29.93 -12.85 24.52
C ILE A 14 28.52 -12.30 24.31
N GLY A 15 27.83 -11.91 25.38
CA GLY A 15 26.49 -11.29 25.31
C GLY A 15 26.49 -9.97 24.53
N MET A 16 27.49 -9.11 24.77
CA MET A 16 27.66 -7.83 24.05
C MET A 16 27.88 -8.04 22.55
N VAL A 17 28.73 -9.00 22.18
CA VAL A 17 28.98 -9.33 20.75
C VAL A 17 27.69 -9.81 20.08
N GLY A 18 26.88 -10.63 20.77
CA GLY A 18 25.57 -11.08 20.28
C GLY A 18 24.60 -9.92 20.01
N ILE A 19 24.48 -8.98 20.96
CA ILE A 19 23.60 -7.81 20.81
C ILE A 19 24.06 -6.91 19.65
N ILE A 20 25.37 -6.68 19.51
CA ILE A 20 25.93 -5.90 18.41
C ILE A 20 25.66 -6.58 17.07
N ALA A 21 25.85 -7.90 16.97
CA ALA A 21 25.57 -8.66 15.75
C ALA A 21 24.09 -8.58 15.33
N ILE A 22 23.16 -8.72 16.29
CA ILE A 22 21.71 -8.59 16.05
C ILE A 22 21.37 -7.17 15.57
N THR A 23 21.92 -6.14 16.23
CA THR A 23 21.66 -4.73 15.90
C THR A 23 22.18 -4.37 14.50
N VAL A 24 23.38 -4.85 14.14
CA VAL A 24 23.96 -4.67 12.80
C VAL A 24 23.14 -5.42 11.75
N TYR A 25 22.68 -6.64 12.06
CA TYR A 25 21.85 -7.42 11.16
C TYR A 25 20.50 -6.72 10.87
N LEU A 26 19.79 -6.26 11.90
CA LEU A 26 18.56 -5.47 11.72
C LEU A 26 18.82 -4.21 10.90
N SER A 27 19.89 -3.47 11.21
CA SER A 27 20.24 -2.24 10.49
C SER A 27 20.49 -2.46 9.00
N ARG A 28 21.13 -3.59 8.64
CA ARG A 28 21.36 -3.96 7.24
C ARG A 28 20.07 -4.32 6.51
N GLN A 29 19.14 -5.03 7.18
CA GLN A 29 17.83 -5.35 6.61
C GLN A 29 16.99 -4.08 6.39
N HIS A 30 16.93 -3.18 7.36
CA HIS A 30 16.22 -1.90 7.21
C HIS A 30 16.76 -1.06 6.04
N LYS A 31 18.07 -1.04 5.82
CA LYS A 31 18.67 -0.34 4.67
C LYS A 31 18.26 -0.97 3.34
N LYS A 32 18.24 -2.30 3.24
CA LYS A 32 17.77 -3.02 2.04
C LYS A 32 16.29 -2.78 1.77
N VAL A 33 15.44 -2.90 2.79
CA VAL A 33 14.00 -2.63 2.68
C VAL A 33 13.76 -1.18 2.25
N ASN A 34 14.42 -0.21 2.87
CA ASN A 34 14.30 1.20 2.48
C ASN A 34 14.78 1.46 1.06
N HIS A 35 15.82 0.77 0.60
CA HIS A 35 16.30 0.87 -0.78
C HIS A 35 15.27 0.31 -1.77
N ILE A 36 14.71 -0.88 -1.49
CA ILE A 36 13.66 -1.50 -2.30
C ILE A 36 12.37 -0.66 -2.29
N MET A 37 12.00 -0.07 -1.16
CA MET A 37 10.84 0.83 -1.04
C MET A 37 11.07 2.14 -1.82
N LYS A 38 12.29 2.69 -1.82
CA LYS A 38 12.64 3.88 -2.60
C LYS A 38 12.61 3.60 -4.11
N LEU A 39 13.06 2.41 -4.54
CA LEU A 39 12.97 1.97 -5.93
C LEU A 39 11.52 1.72 -6.38
N ASN A 40 10.66 1.26 -5.47
CA ASN A 40 9.23 1.03 -5.75
C ASN A 40 8.34 2.26 -5.49
N LYS A 41 8.88 3.45 -5.23
CA LYS A 41 8.07 4.67 -5.00
C LYS A 41 7.13 5.04 -6.16
N ASN A 42 7.39 4.51 -7.36
CA ASN A 42 6.56 4.72 -8.55
C ASN A 42 5.44 3.70 -8.71
N VAL A 43 5.38 2.68 -7.85
CA VAL A 43 4.33 1.66 -7.86
C VAL A 43 3.36 1.98 -6.74
N ALA A 44 2.09 2.20 -7.09
CA ALA A 44 1.01 2.38 -6.14
C ALA A 44 1.08 1.28 -5.05
N PRO A 45 0.89 1.62 -3.76
CA PRO A 45 0.77 0.61 -2.71
C PRO A 45 -0.26 -0.44 -3.14
N LEU A 46 0.11 -1.73 -3.08
CA LEU A 46 -0.75 -2.85 -3.51
C LEU A 46 -2.16 -2.74 -2.95
N LEU A 47 -2.28 -2.30 -1.69
CA LEU A 47 -3.56 -2.06 -1.01
C LEU A 47 -4.43 -0.99 -1.69
N LEU A 48 -3.83 0.10 -2.19
CA LEU A 48 -4.55 1.14 -2.92
C LEU A 48 -5.04 0.62 -4.28
N GLN A 49 -4.24 -0.21 -4.96
CA GLN A 49 -4.62 -0.82 -6.22
C GLN A 49 -5.76 -1.84 -6.02
N GLN A 50 -5.68 -2.68 -4.99
CA GLN A 50 -6.73 -3.63 -4.63
C GLN A 50 -8.03 -2.92 -4.23
N SER A 51 -7.94 -1.86 -3.42
CA SER A 51 -9.09 -1.01 -3.06
C SER A 51 -9.76 -0.42 -4.31
N ALA A 52 -8.97 0.14 -5.22
CA ALA A 52 -9.49 0.73 -6.45
C ALA A 52 -10.21 -0.32 -7.30
N HIS A 53 -9.62 -1.51 -7.44
CA HIS A 53 -10.22 -2.61 -8.19
C HIS A 53 -11.54 -3.10 -7.58
N HIS A 54 -11.58 -3.27 -6.25
CA HIS A 54 -12.79 -3.67 -5.55
C HIS A 54 -13.92 -2.63 -5.72
N LYS A 55 -13.59 -1.34 -5.55
CA LYS A 55 -14.56 -0.24 -5.72
C LYS A 55 -15.09 -0.16 -7.15
N PHE A 56 -14.21 -0.29 -8.14
CA PHE A 56 -14.60 -0.32 -9.55
C PHE A 56 -15.59 -1.46 -9.84
N ASN A 57 -15.29 -2.68 -9.39
CA ASN A 57 -16.17 -3.83 -9.59
C ASN A 57 -17.52 -3.64 -8.90
N ALA A 58 -17.54 -3.07 -7.68
CA ALA A 58 -18.77 -2.79 -6.96
C ALA A 58 -19.66 -1.73 -7.65
N ILE A 59 -19.07 -0.68 -8.23
CA ILE A 59 -19.82 0.32 -9.00
C ILE A 59 -20.37 -0.34 -10.27
N ARG A 60 -19.54 -1.11 -10.97
CA ARG A 60 -19.91 -1.78 -12.22
C ARG A 60 -21.02 -2.83 -12.01
N SER A 61 -21.02 -3.56 -10.90
CA SER A 61 -22.05 -4.54 -10.58
C SER A 61 -23.39 -3.90 -10.22
N LYS A 62 -23.36 -2.68 -9.66
CA LYS A 62 -24.58 -1.95 -9.27
C LYS A 62 -25.18 -1.10 -10.41
N LEU A 63 -24.42 -0.81 -11.47
CA LEU A 63 -24.94 -0.11 -12.65
C LEU A 63 -25.77 -1.09 -13.51
N PRO A 64 -27.11 -0.93 -13.59
CA PRO A 64 -27.94 -1.79 -14.42
C PRO A 64 -27.63 -1.56 -15.91
N HIS A 65 -27.76 -2.61 -16.75
CA HIS A 65 -27.60 -2.46 -18.21
C HIS A 65 -28.70 -1.61 -18.87
N ALA A 66 -29.83 -1.48 -18.20
CA ALA A 66 -30.95 -0.65 -18.62
C ALA A 66 -31.37 0.20 -17.42
N ALA A 67 -30.87 1.44 -17.29
CA ALA A 67 -31.42 2.34 -16.28
C ALA A 67 -31.08 3.81 -16.55
N GLU A 68 -32.13 4.62 -16.43
CA GLU A 68 -32.22 6.01 -15.98
C GLU A 68 -31.02 6.95 -16.24
N GLU A 69 -31.30 8.17 -16.73
CA GLU A 69 -30.32 9.24 -16.99
C GLU A 69 -29.24 9.39 -15.90
N HIS A 70 -29.61 9.22 -14.63
CA HIS A 70 -28.68 9.29 -13.51
C HIS A 70 -27.59 8.20 -13.54
N HIS A 71 -27.94 6.95 -13.83
CA HIS A 71 -27.00 5.85 -13.94
C HIS A 71 -26.13 5.97 -15.20
N GLN A 72 -26.71 6.49 -16.30
CA GLN A 72 -25.97 6.84 -17.52
C GLN A 72 -24.84 7.83 -17.21
N LYS A 73 -25.13 8.88 -16.43
CA LYS A 73 -24.16 9.90 -16.03
C LYS A 73 -23.03 9.32 -15.16
N ILE A 74 -23.36 8.47 -14.19
CA ILE A 74 -22.36 7.79 -13.34
C ILE A 74 -21.47 6.87 -14.19
N LYS A 75 -22.04 6.14 -15.16
CA LYS A 75 -21.29 5.28 -16.08
C LYS A 75 -20.29 6.10 -16.91
N THR A 76 -20.73 7.20 -17.52
CA THR A 76 -19.84 8.08 -18.31
C THR A 76 -18.71 8.66 -17.46
N ASN A 77 -19.00 9.05 -16.22
CA ASN A 77 -17.98 9.55 -15.29
C ASN A 77 -16.98 8.45 -14.91
N LEU A 78 -17.46 7.23 -14.68
CA LEU A 78 -16.60 6.07 -14.39
C LEU A 78 -15.65 5.77 -15.56
N ASP A 79 -16.17 5.74 -16.78
CA ASP A 79 -15.36 5.49 -18.00
C ASP A 79 -14.31 6.58 -18.22
N THR A 80 -14.67 7.84 -17.96
CA THR A 80 -13.73 8.97 -18.01
C THR A 80 -12.61 8.80 -16.98
N LEU A 81 -12.97 8.45 -15.75
CA LEU A 81 -12.00 8.27 -14.65
C LEU A 81 -11.03 7.11 -14.93
N VAL A 82 -11.55 5.99 -15.47
CA VAL A 82 -10.74 4.84 -15.91
C VAL A 82 -9.80 5.23 -17.04
N THR A 83 -10.28 6.00 -18.01
CA THR A 83 -9.48 6.46 -19.14
C THR A 83 -8.35 7.38 -18.70
N GLN A 84 -8.63 8.36 -17.82
CA GLN A 84 -7.61 9.24 -17.25
C GLN A 84 -6.55 8.47 -16.45
N TYR A 85 -6.97 7.45 -15.69
CA TYR A 85 -6.04 6.60 -14.94
C TYR A 85 -5.18 5.73 -15.87
N ARG A 86 -5.79 5.13 -16.91
CA ARG A 86 -5.08 4.30 -17.91
C ARG A 86 -4.08 5.11 -18.72
N ASN A 87 -4.42 6.35 -19.06
CA ASN A 87 -3.55 7.29 -19.77
C ASN A 87 -2.51 7.96 -18.85
N GLN A 88 -2.40 7.53 -17.59
CA GLN A 88 -1.48 8.08 -16.59
C GLN A 88 -1.65 9.59 -16.34
N THR A 89 -2.81 10.15 -16.72
CA THR A 89 -3.13 11.57 -16.52
C THR A 89 -3.44 11.86 -15.04
N ILE A 90 -3.93 10.85 -14.31
CA ILE A 90 -4.17 10.93 -12.87
C ILE A 90 -3.46 9.80 -12.12
N CYS A 91 -3.05 10.06 -10.88
CA CYS A 91 -2.44 9.04 -10.04
C CYS A 91 -3.50 8.13 -9.39
N ILE A 92 -3.08 6.97 -8.89
CA ILE A 92 -3.97 6.00 -8.21
C ILE A 92 -4.75 6.61 -7.04
N LYS A 93 -4.19 7.62 -6.37
CA LYS A 93 -4.83 8.29 -5.23
C LYS A 93 -6.06 9.07 -5.70
N THR A 94 -5.88 9.88 -6.75
CA THR A 94 -6.97 10.62 -7.39
C THR A 94 -8.01 9.67 -7.98
N TYR A 95 -7.58 8.57 -8.61
CA TYR A 95 -8.47 7.54 -9.12
C TYR A 95 -9.32 6.91 -8.00
N ASN A 96 -8.71 6.51 -6.87
CA ASN A 96 -9.45 5.98 -5.71
C ASN A 96 -10.46 6.99 -5.15
N GLN A 97 -10.07 8.26 -5.04
CA GLN A 97 -10.97 9.32 -4.55
C GLN A 97 -12.16 9.54 -5.48
N GLY A 98 -11.95 9.51 -6.80
CA GLY A 98 -13.04 9.58 -7.77
C GLY A 98 -13.99 8.39 -7.68
N LEU A 99 -13.47 7.17 -7.49
CA LEU A 99 -14.31 5.99 -7.25
C LEU A 99 -15.13 6.12 -5.96
N ASP A 100 -14.57 6.68 -4.89
CA ASP A 100 -15.32 6.95 -3.65
C ASP A 100 -16.47 7.93 -3.86
N GLN A 101 -16.26 8.97 -4.66
CA GLN A 101 -17.32 9.93 -4.99
C GLN A 101 -18.43 9.28 -5.82
N LEU A 102 -18.09 8.49 -6.84
CA LEU A 102 -19.07 7.78 -7.66
C LEU A 102 -19.87 6.77 -6.82
N MET A 103 -19.21 6.06 -5.91
CA MET A 103 -19.88 5.12 -5.01
C MET A 103 -20.84 5.83 -4.05
N LYS A 104 -20.47 7.00 -3.53
CA LYS A 104 -21.38 7.84 -2.72
C LYS A 104 -22.59 8.29 -3.52
N GLN A 105 -22.39 8.79 -4.74
CA GLN A 105 -23.49 9.21 -5.63
C GLN A 105 -24.46 8.06 -5.93
N LEU A 106 -23.93 6.84 -6.05
CA LEU A 106 -24.73 5.65 -6.34
C LEU A 106 -25.48 5.11 -5.11
N ASN A 107 -25.00 5.39 -3.90
CA ASN A 107 -25.67 5.01 -2.63
C ASN A 107 -26.52 6.15 -2.03
N ALA A 108 -26.49 7.36 -2.59
CA ALA A 108 -27.25 8.52 -2.10
C ALA A 108 -28.71 8.56 -2.60
N LYS A 109 -29.19 7.45 -3.19
CA LYS A 109 -30.56 7.20 -3.62
C LYS A 109 -31.20 6.18 -2.68
#